data_AF-A0A2E3HWL8-F1
#
_entry.id   AF-A0A2E3HWL8-F1
#
_cell.length_a   1.000
_cell.length_b   1.000
_cell.length_c   1.000
_cell.angle_alpha   90.00
_cell.angle_beta   90.00
_cell.angle_gamma   90.00
#
_symmetry.space_group_name_H-M   'P 1'
#
loop_
_entity.id
_entity.type
_entity.pdbx_description
1 polymer ?
#
loop_
_entity_poly.entity_id
_entity_poly.type
_entity_poly.pdbx_seq_one_letter_code
_entity_poly.pdbx_strand_id
1 'polypeptide(L)'
;MYHLPMEVIDMIPKILASMFLAFVIVVLDIRTEEDVMENLKVGMVAPNFALMGNDGRKYELSRHLGKKNVVLAFYPKDFTGG
;
A
#
# COMPACT_ATOMS: atom_id res chain seq x y z
N MET A 1 39.64 -7.95 30.34
CA MET A 1 40.13 -7.29 29.11
C MET A 1 39.49 -8.00 27.93
N TYR A 2 38.32 -7.56 27.48
CA TYR A 2 37.58 -8.21 26.39
C TYR A 2 38.30 -7.92 25.07
N HIS A 3 39.01 -8.90 24.53
CA HIS A 3 39.55 -8.82 23.18
C HIS A 3 38.40 -9.13 22.23
N LEU A 4 37.86 -8.09 21.59
CA LEU A 4 36.88 -8.29 20.54
C LEU A 4 37.57 -8.94 19.33
N PRO A 5 36.93 -9.94 18.70
CA PRO A 5 37.51 -10.58 17.53
C PRO A 5 37.66 -9.55 16.40
N MET A 6 38.78 -9.59 15.67
CA MET A 6 39.11 -8.62 14.62
C MET A 6 38.02 -8.48 13.55
N GLU A 7 37.29 -9.56 13.29
CA GLU A 7 36.11 -9.58 12.41
C GLU A 7 35.01 -8.60 12.83
N VAL A 8 34.81 -8.41 14.13
CA VAL A 8 33.82 -7.46 14.66
C VAL A 8 34.32 -6.03 14.50
N ILE A 9 35.60 -5.78 14.73
CA ILE A 9 36.21 -4.45 14.65
C ILE A 9 36.11 -3.90 13.22
N ASP A 10 36.36 -4.73 12.21
CA ASP A 10 36.24 -4.36 10.79
C ASP A 10 34.78 -4.14 10.35
N MET A 11 33.81 -4.67 11.12
CA MET A 11 32.38 -4.56 10.84
C MET A 11 31.75 -3.32 11.48
N ILE A 12 32.36 -2.73 12.52
CA ILE A 12 31.89 -1.51 13.21
C ILE A 12 31.54 -0.36 12.25
N PRO A 13 32.40 0.05 11.29
CA PRO A 13 32.07 1.16 10.39
C PRO A 13 30.86 0.87 9.49
N LYS A 14 30.67 -0.40 9.10
CA LYS A 14 29.52 -0.83 8.29
C LYS A 14 28.23 -0.83 9.12
N ILE A 15 28.30 -1.28 10.38
CA ILE A 15 27.16 -1.24 11.32
C ILE A 15 26.77 0.21 11.60
N LEU A 16 27.74 1.09 11.86
CA LEU A 16 27.49 2.50 12.15
C LEU A 16 26.89 3.21 10.93
N ALA A 17 27.38 2.93 9.72
CA ALA A 17 26.79 3.44 8.48
C ALA A 17 25.35 2.94 8.26
N SER A 18 25.09 1.67 8.56
CA SER A 18 23.75 1.08 8.47
C SER A 18 22.77 1.69 9.47
N MET A 19 23.20 1.90 10.72
CA MET A 19 22.39 2.57 11.75
C MET A 19 22.11 4.04 11.40
N PHE A 20 23.09 4.74 10.83
CA PHE A 20 22.91 6.10 10.35
C PHE A 20 21.90 6.17 9.19
N LEU A 21 21.98 5.24 8.24
CA LEU A 21 21.03 5.14 7.14
C LEU A 21 19.60 4.88 7.65
N ALA A 22 19.44 3.94 8.59
CA ALA A 22 18.15 3.67 9.22
C ALA A 22 17.61 4.90 9.96
N PHE A 23 18.46 5.65 10.66
CA PHE A 23 18.09 6.89 11.34
C PHE A 23 17.65 7.98 10.36
N VAL A 24 18.34 8.14 9.23
CA VAL A 24 17.96 9.09 8.18
C VAL A 24 16.60 8.74 7.58
N ILE A 25 16.34 7.46 7.32
CA ILE A 25 15.02 7.00 6.82
C ILE A 25 13.91 7.35 7.81
N VAL A 26 14.14 7.15 9.11
CA VAL A 26 13.19 7.50 10.17
C VAL A 26 12.96 9.01 10.27
N VAL A 27 14.02 9.82 10.19
CA VAL A 27 13.92 11.30 10.30
C VAL A 27 13.25 11.93 9.08
N LEU A 28 13.47 11.39 7.89
CA LEU A 28 12.94 11.94 6.65
C LEU A 28 11.52 11.45 6.30
N ASP A 29 10.91 10.57 7.12
CA ASP A 29 9.60 9.92 6.89
C ASP A 29 9.42 9.46 5.44
N ILE A 30 10.47 8.87 4.86
CA ILE A 30 10.43 8.30 3.51
C ILE A 30 9.60 7.02 3.59
N ARG A 31 8.28 7.18 3.42
CA ARG A 31 7.35 6.07 3.25
C ARG A 31 7.26 5.74 1.78
N THR A 32 7.67 4.53 1.42
CA THR A 32 7.34 3.96 0.13
C THR A 32 5.86 3.56 0.18
N GLU A 33 4.95 4.52 -0.03
CA GLU A 33 3.57 4.20 -0.34
C GLU A 33 3.56 3.68 -1.78
N GLU A 34 3.51 2.35 -1.94
CA GLU A 34 3.20 1.76 -3.23
C GLU A 34 1.80 2.24 -3.63
N ASP A 35 1.74 3.16 -4.59
CA ASP A 35 0.47 3.56 -5.20
C ASP A 35 -0.05 2.40 -6.04
N VAL A 36 -0.80 1.51 -5.39
CA VAL A 36 -1.43 0.35 -6.02
C VAL A 36 -2.48 0.76 -7.07
N MET A 37 -2.82 2.06 -7.19
CA MET A 37 -3.81 2.57 -8.13
C MET A 37 -3.24 3.11 -9.44
N GLU A 38 -1.92 3.21 -9.61
CA GLU A 38 -1.35 4.01 -10.70
C GLU A 38 -1.52 3.40 -12.11
N ASN A 39 -2.01 2.15 -12.24
CA ASN A 39 -2.01 1.45 -13.54
C ASN A 39 -3.26 0.60 -13.82
N LEU A 40 -4.47 1.15 -13.62
CA LEU A 40 -5.67 0.51 -14.17
C LEU A 40 -5.58 0.45 -15.71
N LYS A 41 -5.61 -0.77 -16.26
CA LYS A 41 -5.53 -1.02 -17.71
C LYS A 41 -6.65 -1.95 -18.16
N VAL A 42 -7.09 -1.77 -19.40
CA VAL A 42 -8.07 -2.67 -20.03
C VAL A 42 -7.50 -4.10 -20.05
N GLY A 43 -8.35 -5.09 -19.73
CA GLY A 43 -7.97 -6.50 -19.64
C GLY A 43 -7.40 -6.93 -18.29
N MET A 44 -7.09 -5.99 -17.38
CA MET A 44 -6.76 -6.34 -16.00
C MET A 44 -8.02 -6.72 -15.21
N VAL A 45 -7.85 -7.63 -14.26
CA VAL A 45 -8.88 -7.92 -13.27
C VAL A 45 -9.09 -6.64 -12.43
N ALA A 46 -10.35 -6.20 -12.33
CA ALA A 46 -10.69 -5.03 -11.52
C ALA A 46 -10.30 -5.25 -10.04
N PRO A 47 -9.68 -4.27 -9.36
CA PRO A 47 -9.36 -4.37 -7.94
C PRO A 47 -10.61 -4.65 -7.11
N ASN A 48 -10.51 -5.61 -6.19
CA ASN A 48 -11.64 -5.94 -5.33
C ASN A 48 -11.83 -4.84 -4.27
N PHE A 49 -13.08 -4.43 -4.07
CA PHE A 49 -13.47 -3.53 -2.99
C PHE A 49 -14.74 -4.01 -2.31
N ALA A 50 -14.98 -3.51 -1.10
CA ALA A 50 -16.19 -3.75 -0.34
C ALA A 50 -16.77 -2.46 0.21
N LEU A 51 -18.06 -2.25 0.02
CA LEU A 51 -18.77 -1.04 0.43
C LEU A 51 -20.05 -1.40 1.17
N MET A 52 -20.48 -0.51 2.07
CA MET A 52 -21.79 -0.58 2.69
C MET A 52 -22.82 0.07 1.77
N GLY A 53 -23.93 -0.63 1.51
CA GLY A 53 -25.06 -0.07 0.79
C GLY A 53 -25.96 0.75 1.71
N ASN A 54 -26.81 1.59 1.12
CA ASN A 54 -27.82 2.37 1.85
C ASN A 54 -28.86 1.48 2.57
N ASP A 55 -28.92 0.19 2.23
CA ASP A 55 -29.76 -0.82 2.86
C ASP A 55 -29.11 -1.50 4.07
N GLY A 56 -27.91 -1.07 4.46
CA GLY A 56 -27.17 -1.65 5.58
C GLY A 56 -26.48 -2.97 5.25
N ARG A 57 -26.40 -3.39 3.98
CA ARG A 57 -25.70 -4.61 3.58
C ARG A 57 -24.33 -4.31 3.00
N LYS A 58 -23.37 -5.20 3.26
CA LYS A 58 -22.01 -5.13 2.70
C LYS A 58 -21.97 -5.79 1.31
N TYR A 59 -21.55 -5.04 0.31
CA TYR A 59 -21.37 -5.49 -1.07
C TYR A 59 -19.89 -5.62 -1.39
N GLU A 60 -19.51 -6.71 -2.06
CA GLU A 60 -18.14 -6.99 -2.49
C GLU A 60 -18.12 -7.21 -4.01
N LEU A 61 -17.19 -6.55 -4.71
CA LEU A 61 -17.09 -6.65 -6.17
C LEU A 61 -16.84 -8.10 -6.61
N SER A 62 -15.96 -8.81 -5.91
CA SER A 62 -15.59 -10.20 -6.21
C SER A 62 -16.78 -11.18 -6.26
N ARG A 63 -17.89 -10.89 -5.59
CA ARG A 63 -19.10 -11.74 -5.63
C ARG A 63 -19.73 -11.84 -7.01
N HIS A 64 -19.41 -10.90 -7.90
CA HIS A 64 -19.94 -10.77 -9.26
C HIS A 64 -18.99 -11.34 -10.33
N LEU A 65 -17.72 -11.58 -9.97
CA LEU A 65 -16.71 -12.06 -10.90
C LEU A 65 -17.12 -13.39 -11.53
N GLY A 66 -17.09 -13.47 -12.86
CA GLY A 66 -17.48 -14.66 -13.63
C GLY A 66 -18.99 -14.97 -13.64
N LYS A 67 -19.84 -14.15 -13.00
CA LYS A 67 -21.29 -14.38 -12.93
C LYS A 67 -22.09 -13.42 -13.82
N LYS A 68 -21.67 -12.16 -13.90
CA LYS A 68 -22.31 -11.12 -14.71
C LYS A 68 -21.36 -9.96 -14.99
N ASN A 69 -21.66 -9.20 -16.01
CA ASN A 69 -21.00 -7.92 -16.28
C ASN A 69 -21.37 -6.89 -15.20
N VAL A 70 -20.41 -6.05 -14.85
CA VAL A 70 -20.57 -4.99 -13.85
C VAL A 70 -20.11 -3.67 -14.46
N VAL A 71 -20.93 -2.63 -14.31
CA VAL A 71 -20.58 -1.25 -14.62
C VAL A 71 -20.47 -0.51 -13.28
N LEU A 72 -19.34 0.18 -13.08
CA LEU A 72 -19.09 0.99 -11.89
C LEU A 72 -19.05 2.46 -12.30
N ALA A 73 -19.82 3.29 -11.59
CA ALA A 73 -19.86 4.73 -11.80
C ALA A 73 -19.69 5.45 -10.46
N PHE A 74 -18.90 6.52 -10.47
CA PHE A 74 -18.74 7.43 -9.34
C PHE A 74 -19.40 8.76 -9.71
N TYR A 75 -20.09 9.37 -8.75
CA TYR A 75 -20.66 10.70 -8.89
C TYR A 75 -20.30 11.55 -7.66
N PRO A 76 -20.24 12.88 -7.76
CA PRO A 76 -19.62 13.70 -6.71
C PRO A 76 -20.40 13.70 -5.40
N LYS A 77 -21.73 13.82 -5.47
CA LYS A 77 -22.60 13.92 -4.30
C LYS A 77 -24.09 13.75 -4.66
N ASP A 78 -24.86 13.23 -3.71
CA ASP A 78 -26.32 13.23 -3.74
C ASP A 78 -26.92 14.64 -3.71
N PHE A 79 -28.17 14.74 -4.21
CA PHE A 79 -29.00 15.96 -4.17
C PHE A 79 -28.35 17.20 -4.79
N THR A 80 -27.62 17.01 -5.88
CA THR A 80 -27.11 18.11 -6.72
C THR A 80 -28.03 18.32 -7.92
N GLY A 81 -28.17 19.56 -8.40
CA GLY A 81 -29.10 19.94 -9.48
C GLY A 81 -28.65 19.56 -10.89
N GLY A 82 -27.96 18.42 -11.03
CA GLY A 82 -27.57 17.86 -12.33
C GLY A 82 -28.77 17.47 -13.19
#